data_AF-A0A080ZEX3-F1
#
_entry.id   AF-A0A080ZEX3-F1
#
_cell.length_a   1.000
_cell.length_b   1.000
_cell.length_c   1.000
_cell.angle_alpha   90.00
_cell.angle_beta   90.00
_cell.angle_gamma   90.00
#
_symmetry.space_group_name_H-M   'P 1'
#
loop_
_entity.id
_entity.type
_entity.pdbx_description
1 polymer ?
#
loop_
_entity_poly.entity_id
_entity_poly.type
_entity_poly.pdbx_seq_one_letter_code
_entity_poly.pdbx_strand_id
1 'polypeptide(L)'
;MAKRVSAVAHGALQRLPYVRTASEIQEMKFWRAPVRESNRIVDPIKRAKNHTSRLINMQLGKLSSITRQASLDFPALRRMHAFEREVVVLTLGQGTYEKHIQKLRKVYAMLHNTGKQYERECQELRTKQEAVDCGLRCVEENCGC
;
A
#
# COMPACT_ATOMS: atom_id res chain seq x y z
N MET A 1 6.18 10.14 41.23
CA MET A 1 5.56 8.80 41.06
C MET A 1 4.89 8.74 39.69
N ALA A 2 5.42 7.94 38.76
CA ALA A 2 4.85 7.81 37.42
C ALA A 2 3.67 6.83 37.45
N LYS A 3 2.49 7.28 37.01
CA LYS A 3 1.29 6.46 36.88
C LYS A 3 1.52 5.44 35.76
N ARG A 4 1.73 4.16 36.11
CA ARG A 4 1.60 3.06 35.14
C ARG A 4 0.13 3.01 34.73
N VAL A 5 -0.16 3.48 33.53
CA VAL A 5 -1.46 3.22 32.89
C VAL A 5 -1.47 1.71 32.62
N SER A 6 -2.30 0.97 33.37
CA SER A 6 -2.57 -0.42 33.04
C SER A 6 -3.23 -0.45 31.66
N ALA A 7 -2.59 -1.12 30.70
CA ALA A 7 -3.21 -1.38 29.41
C ALA A 7 -4.42 -2.27 29.67
N VAL A 8 -5.63 -1.72 29.55
CA VAL A 8 -6.85 -2.52 29.57
C VAL A 8 -6.75 -3.54 28.44
N ALA A 9 -6.84 -4.83 28.76
CA ALA A 9 -6.86 -5.89 27.76
C ALA A 9 -8.19 -5.81 27.01
N HIS A 10 -8.16 -5.31 25.77
CA HIS A 10 -9.34 -5.24 24.92
C HIS A 10 -9.46 -6.56 24.14
N GLY A 11 -10.69 -7.00 23.90
CA GLY A 11 -10.95 -8.13 22.99
C GLY A 11 -10.44 -7.82 21.57
N ALA A 12 -10.02 -8.85 20.84
CA ALA A 12 -9.47 -8.72 19.49
C ALA A 12 -10.43 -8.01 18.51
N LEU A 13 -11.74 -8.10 18.76
CA LEU A 13 -12.78 -7.48 17.92
C LEU A 13 -13.22 -6.08 18.41
N GLN A 14 -12.75 -5.62 19.57
CA GLN A 14 -13.19 -4.34 20.14
C GLN A 14 -12.50 -3.12 19.51
N ARG A 15 -11.36 -3.31 18.84
CA ARG A 15 -10.58 -2.23 18.20
C ARG A 15 -10.20 -2.58 16.78
N LEU A 16 -11.20 -2.91 15.96
CA LEU A 16 -10.96 -3.12 14.53
C LEU A 16 -10.57 -1.80 13.85
N PRO A 17 -9.60 -1.82 12.93
CA PRO A 17 -9.19 -0.62 12.20
C PRO A 17 -10.28 -0.21 11.21
N TYR A 18 -10.34 1.09 10.91
CA TYR A 18 -11.08 1.56 9.75
C TYR A 18 -10.37 1.12 8.47
N VAL A 19 -11.10 0.46 7.56
CA VAL A 19 -10.59 0.06 6.25
C VAL A 19 -11.17 0.98 5.21
N ARG A 20 -10.32 1.78 4.55
CA ARG A 20 -10.72 2.61 3.43
C ARG A 20 -11.20 1.75 2.27
N THR A 21 -12.29 2.16 1.66
CA THR A 21 -12.79 1.64 0.39
C THR A 21 -11.85 2.01 -0.76
N ALA A 22 -12.00 1.32 -1.90
CA ALA A 22 -11.24 1.65 -3.10
C ALA A 22 -11.48 3.10 -3.55
N SER A 23 -12.74 3.56 -3.49
CA SER A 23 -13.13 4.94 -3.85
C SER A 23 -12.46 5.97 -2.95
N GLU A 24 -12.46 5.77 -1.63
CA GLU A 24 -11.76 6.68 -0.71
C GLU A 24 -10.24 6.72 -0.99
N ILE A 25 -9.63 5.57 -1.26
CA ILE A 25 -8.20 5.51 -1.61
C ILE A 25 -7.92 6.28 -2.91
N GLN A 26 -8.83 6.18 -3.89
CA GLN A 26 -8.71 6.93 -5.14
C GLN A 26 -8.85 8.45 -4.91
N GLU A 27 -9.76 8.87 -4.05
CA GLU A 27 -9.95 10.29 -3.72
C GLU A 27 -8.71 10.92 -3.05
N MET A 28 -7.86 10.12 -2.41
CA MET A 28 -6.59 10.59 -1.83
C MET A 28 -5.59 11.07 -2.89
N LYS A 29 -5.79 10.75 -4.17
CA LYS A 29 -5.06 11.30 -5.33
C LYS A 29 -3.53 11.27 -5.16
N PHE A 30 -2.99 10.16 -4.63
CA PHE A 30 -1.54 10.03 -4.39
C PHE A 30 -0.69 10.26 -5.65
N TRP A 31 -1.25 9.95 -6.82
CA TRP A 31 -0.64 10.18 -8.11
C TRP A 31 -0.45 11.66 -8.46
N ARG A 32 -1.21 12.57 -7.85
CA ARG A 32 -1.07 14.02 -8.02
C ARG A 32 -0.07 14.66 -7.06
N ALA A 33 0.47 13.91 -6.10
CA ALA A 33 1.44 14.47 -5.16
C ALA A 33 2.77 14.74 -5.89
N PRO A 34 3.31 15.97 -5.81
CA PRO A 34 4.52 16.32 -6.53
C PRO A 34 5.75 15.76 -5.84
N VAL A 35 6.72 15.31 -6.64
CA VAL A 35 8.08 15.00 -6.18
C VAL A 35 9.03 16.03 -6.77
N ARG A 36 9.83 16.71 -5.95
CA ARG A 36 10.80 17.69 -6.49
C ARG A 36 11.88 16.99 -7.32
N GLU A 37 12.15 17.52 -8.51
CA GLU A 37 13.32 17.11 -9.31
C GLU A 37 14.63 17.36 -8.56
N SER A 38 15.65 16.56 -8.88
CA SER A 38 16.99 16.77 -8.34
C SER A 38 17.75 17.77 -9.20
N ASN A 39 18.03 18.96 -8.65
CA ASN A 39 18.85 19.97 -9.32
C ASN A 39 20.34 19.58 -9.40
N ARG A 40 20.75 18.50 -8.73
CA ARG A 40 22.15 18.01 -8.71
C ARG A 40 22.51 17.17 -9.93
N ILE A 41 21.51 16.65 -10.67
CA ILE A 41 21.74 15.78 -11.82
C ILE A 41 21.75 16.65 -13.07
N VAL A 42 22.90 16.84 -13.70
CA VAL A 42 23.04 17.70 -14.89
C VAL A 42 22.38 17.05 -16.12
N ASP A 43 22.63 15.76 -16.33
CA ASP A 43 22.09 14.99 -17.45
C ASP A 43 20.54 14.96 -17.41
N PRO A 44 19.85 15.50 -18.43
CA PRO A 44 18.40 15.64 -18.44
C PRO A 44 17.68 14.28 -18.46
N ILE A 45 18.25 13.26 -19.08
CA ILE A 45 17.66 11.91 -19.17
C ILE A 45 17.78 11.23 -17.81
N LYS A 46 18.98 11.27 -17.20
CA LYS A 46 19.18 10.72 -15.84
C LYS A 46 18.32 11.44 -14.81
N ARG A 47 18.14 12.76 -14.94
CA ARG A 47 17.26 13.54 -14.06
C ARG A 47 15.81 13.10 -14.20
N ALA A 48 15.31 12.95 -15.43
CA ALA A 48 13.95 12.47 -15.68
C ALA A 48 13.73 11.07 -15.11
N LYS A 49 14.63 10.12 -15.37
CA LYS A 49 14.57 8.75 -14.82
C LYS A 49 14.55 8.74 -13.29
N ASN A 50 15.40 9.55 -12.64
CA ASN A 50 15.40 9.68 -11.19
C ASN A 50 14.08 10.26 -10.66
N HIS A 51 13.56 11.29 -11.32
CA HIS A 51 12.29 11.90 -10.95
C HIS A 51 11.13 10.90 -11.09
N THR A 52 11.02 10.20 -12.21
CA THR A 52 10.00 9.16 -12.43
C THR A 52 10.10 8.03 -11.42
N SER A 53 11.30 7.47 -11.19
CA SER A 53 11.49 6.41 -10.18
C SER A 53 11.06 6.87 -8.78
N ARG A 54 11.35 8.13 -8.41
CA ARG A 54 10.90 8.68 -7.12
C ARG A 54 9.39 8.89 -7.06
N LEU A 55 8.76 9.28 -8.16
CA LEU A 55 7.30 9.36 -8.26
C LEU A 55 6.66 7.98 -8.06
N ILE A 56 7.10 6.98 -8.81
CA ILE A 56 6.62 5.58 -8.71
C ILE A 56 6.75 5.08 -7.27
N ASN A 57 7.93 5.23 -6.66
CA ASN A 57 8.18 4.81 -5.29
C ASN A 57 7.28 5.50 -4.27
N MET A 58 7.09 6.82 -4.41
CA MET A 58 6.24 7.55 -3.49
C MET A 58 4.77 7.11 -3.64
N GLN A 59 4.27 6.98 -4.88
CA GLN A 59 2.87 6.65 -5.16
C GLN A 59 2.54 5.23 -4.69
N LEU A 60 3.29 4.24 -5.18
CA LEU A 60 3.06 2.83 -4.82
C LEU A 60 3.44 2.56 -3.37
N GLY A 61 4.39 3.30 -2.79
CA GLY A 61 4.69 3.26 -1.37
C GLY A 61 3.51 3.69 -0.51
N LYS A 62 2.82 4.78 -0.87
CA LYS A 62 1.62 5.24 -0.15
C LYS A 62 0.46 4.25 -0.30
N LEU A 63 0.22 3.75 -1.51
CA LEU A 63 -0.87 2.79 -1.78
C LEU A 63 -0.63 1.43 -1.10
N SER A 64 0.61 0.93 -1.15
CA SER A 64 1.01 -0.30 -0.46
C SER A 64 0.97 -0.15 1.07
N SER A 65 1.26 1.04 1.61
CA SER A 65 1.17 1.31 3.05
C SER A 65 -0.26 1.13 3.58
N ILE A 66 -1.27 1.64 2.86
CA ILE A 66 -2.69 1.51 3.25
C ILE A 66 -3.10 0.05 3.31
N THR A 67 -2.81 -0.71 2.26
CA THR A 67 -3.21 -2.12 2.16
C THR A 67 -2.44 -3.00 3.14
N ARG A 68 -1.15 -2.71 3.36
CA ARG A 68 -0.32 -3.38 4.37
C ARG A 68 -0.85 -3.12 5.78
N GLN A 69 -1.11 -1.87 6.14
CA GLN A 69 -1.59 -1.50 7.47
C GLN A 69 -2.91 -2.19 7.77
N ALA A 70 -3.88 -2.13 6.85
CA ALA A 70 -5.13 -2.86 6.96
C ALA A 70 -4.92 -4.37 7.14
N SER A 71 -3.92 -5.00 6.51
CA SER A 71 -3.66 -6.43 6.71
C SER A 71 -2.99 -6.79 8.04
N LEU A 72 -2.33 -5.83 8.70
CA LEU A 72 -1.58 -6.02 9.95
C LEU A 72 -2.43 -5.72 11.19
N ASP A 73 -3.35 -4.78 11.07
CA ASP A 73 -4.23 -4.36 12.17
C ASP A 73 -5.33 -5.39 12.47
N PHE A 74 -5.62 -6.28 11.52
CA PHE A 74 -6.53 -7.40 11.78
C PHE A 74 -5.79 -8.57 12.44
N PRO A 75 -6.24 -9.04 13.62
CA PRO A 75 -5.58 -10.12 14.33
C PRO A 75 -5.73 -11.45 13.58
N ALA A 76 -4.69 -12.29 13.60
CA ALA A 76 -4.82 -13.63 13.04
C ALA A 76 -5.84 -14.45 13.86
N LEU A 77 -6.77 -15.16 13.20
CA LEU A 77 -7.83 -15.95 13.85
C LEU A 77 -7.29 -16.95 14.88
N ARG A 78 -6.12 -17.54 14.61
CA ARG A 78 -5.42 -18.47 15.53
C ARG A 78 -4.94 -17.80 16.82
N ARG A 79 -4.74 -16.49 16.82
CA ARG A 79 -4.30 -15.68 17.97
C ARG A 79 -5.46 -15.08 18.76
N MET A 80 -6.70 -15.16 18.26
CA MET A 80 -7.89 -14.72 18.97
C MET A 80 -8.26 -15.70 20.09
N HIS A 81 -8.99 -15.20 21.09
CA HIS A 81 -9.61 -16.04 22.10
C HIS A 81 -10.59 -17.03 21.45
N ALA A 82 -10.76 -18.23 22.03
CA ALA A 82 -11.60 -19.28 21.43
C ALA A 82 -13.02 -18.80 21.12
N PHE A 83 -13.64 -18.10 22.06
CA PHE A 83 -14.96 -17.49 21.86
C PHE A 83 -14.99 -16.49 20.69
N GLU A 84 -14.04 -15.56 20.61
CA GLU A 84 -14.01 -14.56 19.52
C GLU A 84 -13.79 -15.21 18.17
N ARG A 85 -12.94 -16.24 18.11
CA ARG A 85 -12.73 -17.04 16.90
C ARG A 85 -14.02 -17.72 16.44
N GLU A 86 -14.76 -18.38 17.34
CA GLU A 86 -16.05 -19.00 17.00
C GLU A 86 -17.07 -17.97 16.53
N VAL A 87 -17.14 -16.79 17.18
CA VAL A 87 -18.00 -15.69 16.74
C VAL A 87 -17.68 -15.26 15.30
N VAL A 88 -16.39 -15.11 14.95
CA VAL A 88 -15.98 -14.77 13.58
C VAL A 88 -16.39 -15.85 12.59
N VAL A 89 -16.15 -17.12 12.92
CA VAL A 89 -16.47 -18.26 12.04
C VAL A 89 -17.98 -18.38 11.82
N LEU A 90 -18.78 -18.27 12.90
CA LEU A 90 -20.25 -18.32 12.82
C LEU A 90 -20.82 -17.14 12.03
N THR A 91 -20.21 -15.95 12.15
CA THR A 91 -20.72 -14.73 11.50
C THR A 91 -20.32 -14.65 10.02
N LEU A 92 -19.08 -14.98 9.68
CA LEU A 92 -18.54 -14.80 8.32
C LEU A 92 -18.44 -16.10 7.51
N GLY A 93 -18.58 -17.25 8.15
CA GLY A 93 -18.32 -18.56 7.57
C GLY A 93 -16.86 -18.98 7.65
N GLN A 94 -16.65 -20.30 7.60
CA GLN A 94 -15.33 -20.92 7.72
C GLN A 94 -14.35 -20.41 6.65
N GLY A 95 -13.20 -19.88 7.10
CA GLY A 95 -12.11 -19.44 6.23
C GLY A 95 -12.34 -18.12 5.48
N THR A 96 -13.53 -17.51 5.58
CA THR A 96 -13.84 -16.23 4.93
C THR A 96 -12.92 -15.12 5.43
N TYR A 97 -12.67 -15.08 6.74
CA TYR A 97 -11.84 -14.07 7.38
C TYR A 97 -10.40 -14.09 6.86
N GLU A 98 -9.74 -15.25 6.90
CA GLU A 98 -8.36 -15.42 6.43
C GLU A 98 -8.24 -15.16 4.94
N LYS A 99 -9.23 -15.59 4.15
CA LYS A 99 -9.26 -15.34 2.71
C LYS A 99 -9.22 -13.85 2.39
N HIS A 100 -9.97 -13.03 3.13
CA HIS A 100 -9.98 -11.58 2.89
C HIS A 100 -8.69 -10.89 3.36
N ILE A 101 -8.14 -11.28 4.51
CA ILE A 101 -6.82 -10.77 4.93
C ILE A 101 -5.73 -11.17 3.92
N GLN A 102 -5.78 -12.39 3.38
CA GLN A 102 -4.84 -12.84 2.37
C GLN A 102 -4.98 -12.07 1.07
N LYS A 103 -6.20 -11.70 0.64
CA LYS A 103 -6.41 -10.81 -0.50
C LYS A 103 -5.72 -9.46 -0.30
N LEU A 104 -5.84 -8.84 0.88
CA LEU A 104 -5.14 -7.58 1.19
C LEU A 104 -3.62 -7.73 1.05
N ARG A 105 -3.05 -8.82 1.56
CA ARG A 105 -1.61 -9.11 1.43
C ARG A 105 -1.19 -9.33 -0.02
N LYS A 106 -2.03 -9.97 -0.84
CA LYS A 106 -1.78 -10.14 -2.28
C LYS A 106 -1.77 -8.79 -2.99
N VAL A 107 -2.70 -7.89 -2.68
CA VAL A 107 -2.72 -6.53 -3.24
C VAL A 107 -1.45 -5.77 -2.85
N TYR A 108 -1.04 -5.81 -1.59
CA TYR A 108 0.22 -5.23 -1.14
C TYR A 108 1.43 -5.75 -1.96
N ALA A 109 1.53 -7.08 -2.09
CA ALA A 109 2.65 -7.71 -2.83
C ALA A 109 2.63 -7.33 -4.32
N MET A 110 1.44 -7.29 -4.93
CA MET A 110 1.25 -6.87 -6.31
C MET A 110 1.74 -5.43 -6.52
N LEU A 111 1.26 -4.47 -5.71
CA LEU A 111 1.68 -3.07 -5.80
C LEU A 111 3.19 -2.89 -5.66
N HIS A 112 3.80 -3.60 -4.71
CA HIS A 112 5.24 -3.56 -4.51
C HIS A 112 6.02 -4.15 -5.70
N ASN A 113 5.55 -5.26 -6.27
CA ASN A 113 6.18 -5.89 -7.43
C ASN A 113 6.03 -5.05 -8.70
N THR A 114 4.85 -4.48 -8.93
CA THR A 114 4.59 -3.53 -10.02
C THR A 114 5.54 -2.34 -9.94
N GLY A 115 5.74 -1.77 -8.73
CA GLY A 115 6.71 -0.69 -8.55
C GLY A 115 8.13 -1.08 -8.94
N LYS A 116 8.60 -2.24 -8.48
CA LYS A 116 9.93 -2.74 -8.86
C LYS A 116 10.05 -3.00 -10.36
N GLN A 117 8.98 -3.47 -11.00
CA GLN A 117 8.96 -3.68 -12.44
C GLN A 117 9.14 -2.36 -13.19
N TYR A 118 8.35 -1.35 -12.87
CA TYR A 118 8.44 -0.02 -13.49
C TYR A 118 9.76 0.70 -13.18
N GLU A 119 10.31 0.52 -11.99
CA GLU A 119 11.64 1.04 -11.67
C GLU A 119 12.72 0.44 -12.57
N ARG A 120 12.70 -0.88 -12.77
CA ARG A 120 13.65 -1.58 -13.66
C ARG A 120 13.47 -1.13 -15.10
N GLU A 121 12.23 -1.06 -15.57
CA GLU A 121 11.92 -0.58 -16.92
C GLU A 121 12.46 0.85 -17.11
N CYS A 122 12.23 1.73 -16.14
CA CYS A 122 12.70 3.12 -16.18
C CYS A 122 14.23 3.21 -16.32
N GLN A 123 15.00 2.27 -15.75
CA GLN A 123 16.46 2.24 -15.87
C GLN A 123 16.96 1.91 -17.29
N GLU A 124 16.16 1.26 -18.13
CA GLU A 124 16.58 0.89 -19.50
C GLU A 124 16.27 1.97 -20.54
N LEU A 125 15.50 2.99 -20.17
CA LEU A 125 15.03 4.05 -21.07
C LEU A 125 16.15 5.00 -21.48
N ARG A 126 16.06 5.49 -22.72
CA ARG A 126 17.09 6.29 -23.39
C ARG A 126 16.67 7.74 -23.58
N THR A 127 15.38 8.05 -23.48
CA THR A 127 14.89 9.42 -23.66
C THR A 127 14.15 9.93 -22.42
N LYS A 128 14.06 11.27 -22.32
CA LYS A 128 13.25 11.92 -21.29
C LYS A 128 11.77 11.55 -21.44
N GLN A 129 11.25 11.51 -22.67
CA GLN A 129 9.84 11.23 -22.93
C GLN A 129 9.46 9.82 -22.49
N GLU A 130 10.28 8.82 -22.85
CA GLU A 130 10.09 7.43 -22.41
C GLU A 130 10.01 7.35 -20.87
N ALA A 131 10.90 8.06 -20.16
CA ALA A 131 10.90 8.07 -18.70
C ALA A 131 9.62 8.69 -18.12
N VAL A 132 9.03 9.69 -18.77
CA VAL A 132 7.75 10.27 -18.35
C VAL A 132 6.60 9.30 -18.63
N ASP A 133 6.56 8.72 -19.83
CA ASP A 133 5.52 7.78 -20.26
C ASP A 133 5.50 6.52 -19.37
N CYS A 134 6.67 6.04 -18.96
CA CYS A 134 6.81 4.96 -17.97
C CYS A 134 6.11 5.29 -16.64
N GLY A 135 6.20 6.54 -16.18
CA GLY A 135 5.52 7.00 -14.98
C GLY A 135 4.00 7.07 -15.16
N LEU A 136 3.54 7.53 -16.33
CA LEU A 136 2.12 7.62 -16.66
C LEU A 136 1.46 6.24 -16.72
N ARG A 137 2.08 5.28 -17.42
CA ARG A 137 1.59 3.88 -17.47
C ARG A 137 1.49 3.26 -16.08
N CYS A 138 2.48 3.51 -15.22
CA CYS A 138 2.42 3.06 -13.82
C CYS A 138 1.21 3.65 -13.07
N VAL A 139 0.84 4.91 -13.33
CA VAL A 139 -0.34 5.53 -12.71
C VAL A 139 -1.63 4.93 -13.28
N GLU A 140 -1.75 4.81 -14.60
CA GLU A 140 -2.93 4.28 -15.29
C GLU A 140 -3.27 2.86 -14.81
N GLU A 141 -2.29 1.96 -14.79
CA GLU A 141 -2.50 0.56 -14.37
C GLU A 141 -2.92 0.40 -12.91
N ASN A 142 -2.51 1.33 -12.02
CA ASN A 142 -2.72 1.19 -10.58
C ASN A 142 -3.81 2.11 -10.02
N CYS A 143 -4.17 3.17 -10.76
CA CYS A 143 -5.13 4.18 -10.30
C CYS A 143 -6.40 4.23 -11.16
N GLY A 144 -6.44 3.54 -12.32
CA GLY A 144 -7.60 3.50 -13.21
C GLY A 144 -8.01 4.87 -13.75
N CYS A 145 -7.04 5.78 -13.89
CA CYS A 145 -7.21 7.09 -14.50
C CYS A 145 -7.01 7.01 -16.00
#